data_AF-A0A646NYY3-F1
#
_entry.id   AF-A0A646NYY3-F1
#
_cell.length_a   1.000
_cell.length_b   1.000
_cell.length_c   1.000
_cell.angle_alpha   90.00
_cell.angle_beta   90.00
_cell.angle_gamma   90.00
#
_symmetry.space_group_name_H-M   'P 1'
#
loop_
_entity.id
_entity.type
_entity.pdbx_description
1 polymer ?
#
loop_
_entity_poly.entity_id
_entity_poly.type
_entity_poly.pdbx_seq_one_letter_code
_entity_poly.pdbx_strand_id
1 'polypeptide(L)'
;MTTRTRILTGITTTGTPHLGNYAGAIRPAILASEDANADSFYFLADYHALIKCDDPQRIQRSRMEIAATWLAGGLDVNRVTFYRQSDIPEIPELTWLLTCVAAKGLLNRAHAYKASVDKNVENGEDPDAGISMGLYSYPVLMAADILMFNAHKVPVGRDQIQHVEMARDIGQRFNHLFGNGKEFFTMPEALIEESVATLPGLDGRKMSKSYDNTIPLFTSAKDMKDAISRIVTDSRAPGEAKDPDNSHLFTLYQAFATKAQEQEFRDELLQGLGWGEAKNRLFQLLDGQLGEARERYHHLMSRPSDMEDLLLVGAKKARAVAAPFLAELREAVGLRSFVNQAAAPVATKKKAAKAARFVSFREDDGSFRFRLLAADGEQLLLSRNFADGKAAGAATKQLQSGDALDVRTHALSFSVWLDGAEVADSAEFSDDASRDAAIEALRVALTPIED
;
A
#
# COMPACT_ATOMS: atom_id res chain seq x y z
N MET A 1 17.19 0.37 17.47
CA MET A 1 17.09 -0.62 16.37
C MET A 1 17.45 0.11 15.11
N THR A 2 18.50 -0.31 14.39
CA THR A 2 18.83 0.26 13.09
C THR A 2 17.67 -0.06 12.14
N THR A 3 16.91 0.96 11.73
CA THR A 3 15.80 0.82 10.79
C THR A 3 16.38 0.44 9.43
N ARG A 4 16.34 -0.86 9.10
CA ARG A 4 16.72 -1.36 7.78
C ARG A 4 15.90 -0.64 6.71
N THR A 5 16.54 -0.33 5.59
CA THR A 5 15.87 0.31 4.46
C THR A 5 15.10 -0.76 3.70
N ARG A 6 13.77 -0.67 3.74
CA ARG A 6 12.89 -1.52 2.92
C ARG A 6 12.95 -1.12 1.46
N ILE A 7 13.32 -2.08 0.62
CA ILE A 7 13.45 -1.94 -0.83
C ILE A 7 12.44 -2.87 -1.48
N LEU A 8 11.62 -2.39 -2.41
CA LEU A 8 10.61 -3.20 -3.07
C LEU A 8 10.78 -3.15 -4.59
N THR A 9 10.94 -4.31 -5.20
CA THR A 9 11.13 -4.48 -6.65
C THR A 9 10.01 -5.34 -7.24
N GLY A 10 9.25 -4.74 -8.16
CA GLY A 10 8.25 -5.45 -8.96
C GLY A 10 8.86 -6.07 -10.21
N ILE A 11 8.64 -7.36 -10.40
CA ILE A 11 9.17 -8.13 -11.52
C ILE A 11 8.01 -8.41 -12.49
N THR A 12 8.05 -7.79 -13.67
CA THR A 12 7.01 -7.96 -14.68
C THR A 12 7.00 -9.40 -15.20
N THR A 13 5.82 -10.02 -15.25
CA THR A 13 5.65 -11.42 -15.66
C THR A 13 5.21 -11.56 -17.12
N THR A 14 5.85 -10.84 -18.04
CA THR A 14 5.53 -10.88 -19.48
C THR A 14 6.68 -11.44 -20.34
N GLY A 15 6.93 -12.75 -20.17
CA GLY A 15 7.78 -13.60 -21.01
C GLY A 15 9.11 -14.02 -20.36
N THR A 16 9.82 -14.93 -21.02
CA THR A 16 11.10 -15.53 -20.58
C THR A 16 12.28 -14.55 -20.47
N PRO A 17 13.01 -14.48 -19.35
CA PRO A 17 14.21 -13.64 -19.25
C PRO A 17 15.30 -13.99 -20.27
N HIS A 18 16.02 -12.98 -20.75
CA HIS A 18 17.21 -13.12 -21.61
C HIS A 18 18.46 -12.55 -20.92
N LEU A 19 19.64 -12.73 -21.53
CA LEU A 19 20.92 -12.32 -20.96
C LEU A 19 20.96 -10.83 -20.56
N GLY A 20 20.36 -9.97 -21.39
CA GLY A 20 20.18 -8.55 -21.09
C GLY A 20 19.40 -8.28 -19.79
N ASN A 21 18.33 -9.03 -19.50
CA ASN A 21 17.62 -8.88 -18.22
C ASN A 21 18.47 -9.36 -17.05
N TYR A 22 19.23 -10.45 -17.24
CA TYR A 22 20.08 -11.00 -16.20
C TYR A 22 21.18 -10.02 -15.79
N ALA A 23 21.98 -9.57 -16.76
CA ALA A 23 23.07 -8.63 -16.48
C ALA A 23 22.57 -7.27 -16.01
N GLY A 24 21.43 -6.82 -16.56
CA GLY A 24 20.93 -5.48 -16.34
C GLY A 24 20.00 -5.27 -15.16
N ALA A 25 19.40 -6.33 -14.61
CA ALA A 25 18.46 -6.17 -13.52
C ALA A 25 18.57 -7.30 -12.49
N ILE A 26 18.56 -8.56 -12.93
CA ILE A 26 18.47 -9.70 -12.00
C ILE A 26 19.75 -9.84 -11.17
N ARG A 27 20.93 -9.88 -11.82
CA ARG A 27 22.22 -10.03 -11.14
C ARG A 27 22.51 -8.84 -10.21
N PRO A 28 22.39 -7.56 -10.63
CA PRO A 28 22.54 -6.42 -9.71
C PRO A 28 21.56 -6.47 -8.53
N ALA A 29 20.29 -6.80 -8.77
CA ALA A 29 19.29 -6.87 -7.71
C ALA A 29 19.58 -7.98 -6.69
N ILE A 30 20.05 -9.15 -7.13
CA ILE A 30 20.46 -10.24 -6.23
C ILE A 30 21.65 -9.79 -5.39
N LEU A 31 22.68 -9.18 -5.99
CA LEU A 31 23.84 -8.65 -5.25
C LEU A 31 23.43 -7.56 -4.25
N ALA A 32 22.56 -6.64 -4.65
CA ALA A 32 22.06 -5.58 -3.76
C ALA A 32 21.24 -6.15 -2.58
N SER A 33 20.57 -7.30 -2.78
CA SER A 33 19.84 -7.99 -1.71
C SER A 33 20.77 -8.52 -0.60
N GLU A 34 22.08 -8.61 -0.88
CA GLU A 34 23.10 -9.08 0.06
C GLU A 34 23.59 -8.01 1.05
N ASP A 35 23.08 -6.77 0.98
CA ASP A 35 23.36 -5.74 1.98
C ASP A 35 22.63 -6.03 3.32
N ALA A 36 23.36 -6.02 4.43
CA ALA A 36 22.80 -6.28 5.76
C ALA A 36 21.83 -5.18 6.25
N ASN A 37 21.88 -4.00 5.63
CA ASN A 37 21.00 -2.87 5.91
C ASN A 37 19.74 -2.85 5.04
N ALA A 38 19.65 -3.73 4.03
CA ALA A 38 18.48 -3.85 3.16
C ALA A 38 17.45 -4.83 3.74
N ASP A 39 16.17 -4.44 3.67
CA ASP A 39 15.01 -5.32 3.85
C ASP A 39 14.31 -5.46 2.49
N SER A 40 14.77 -6.41 1.68
CA SER A 40 14.38 -6.50 0.26
C SER A 40 13.14 -7.35 0.03
N PHE A 41 12.21 -6.79 -0.73
CA PHE A 41 10.98 -7.41 -1.21
C PHE A 41 11.05 -7.52 -2.73
N TYR A 42 10.86 -8.73 -3.24
CA TYR A 42 10.78 -9.02 -4.67
C TYR A 42 9.45 -9.68 -4.94
N PHE A 43 8.72 -9.21 -5.94
CA PHE A 43 7.43 -9.83 -6.25
C PHE A 43 7.21 -10.02 -7.74
N LEU A 44 6.57 -11.14 -8.07
CA LEU A 44 6.10 -11.44 -9.42
C LEU A 44 4.79 -10.67 -9.62
N ALA A 45 4.83 -9.62 -10.44
CA ALA A 45 3.70 -8.73 -10.71
C ALA A 45 2.72 -9.39 -11.71
N ASP A 46 2.03 -10.43 -11.26
CA ASP A 46 1.16 -11.27 -12.09
C ASP A 46 -0.26 -10.74 -12.27
N TYR A 47 -0.78 -9.87 -11.39
CA TYR A 47 -1.99 -9.11 -11.74
C TYR A 47 -1.71 -8.06 -12.82
N HIS A 48 -0.54 -7.42 -12.79
CA HIS A 48 -0.15 -6.46 -13.83
C HIS A 48 0.01 -7.11 -15.22
N ALA A 49 0.35 -8.41 -15.29
CA ALA A 49 0.47 -9.11 -16.57
C ALA A 49 -0.86 -9.21 -17.32
N LEU A 50 -2.00 -9.25 -16.61
CA LEU A 50 -3.34 -9.32 -17.19
C LEU A 50 -3.68 -8.09 -18.04
N ILE A 51 -2.98 -6.97 -17.86
CA ILE A 51 -3.20 -5.73 -18.63
C ILE A 51 -2.65 -5.86 -20.05
N LYS A 52 -1.58 -6.64 -20.24
CA LYS A 52 -0.81 -6.70 -21.49
C LYS A 52 -0.90 -8.05 -22.20
N CYS A 53 -1.39 -9.08 -21.52
CA CYS A 53 -1.44 -10.44 -22.02
C CYS A 53 -2.82 -11.03 -21.72
N ASP A 54 -3.52 -11.44 -22.78
CA ASP A 54 -4.81 -12.11 -22.74
C ASP A 54 -4.67 -13.65 -22.78
N ASP A 55 -3.50 -14.19 -23.16
CA ASP A 55 -3.19 -15.62 -23.14
C ASP A 55 -2.84 -16.12 -21.72
N PRO A 56 -3.70 -16.93 -21.07
CA PRO A 56 -3.47 -17.42 -19.71
C PRO A 56 -2.29 -18.40 -19.61
N GLN A 57 -2.05 -19.21 -20.66
CA GLN A 57 -0.94 -20.16 -20.66
C GLN A 57 0.40 -19.44 -20.74
N ARG A 58 0.46 -18.36 -21.51
CA ARG A 58 1.64 -17.50 -21.57
C ARG A 58 1.93 -16.83 -20.22
N ILE A 59 0.91 -16.37 -19.50
CA ILE A 59 1.07 -15.82 -18.14
C ILE A 59 1.61 -16.90 -17.19
N GLN A 60 0.98 -18.07 -17.16
CA GLN A 60 1.39 -19.17 -16.30
C GLN A 60 2.86 -19.56 -16.55
N ARG A 61 3.23 -19.80 -17.81
CA ARG A 61 4.59 -20.15 -18.21
C ARG A 61 5.59 -19.06 -17.81
N SER A 62 5.26 -17.81 -18.11
CA SER A 62 6.11 -16.66 -17.78
C SER A 62 6.37 -16.53 -16.28
N ARG A 63 5.32 -16.67 -15.44
CA ARG A 63 5.45 -16.65 -13.98
C ARG A 63 6.44 -17.72 -13.50
N MET A 64 6.32 -18.95 -13.99
CA MET A 64 7.23 -20.04 -13.65
C MET A 64 8.67 -19.77 -14.10
N GLU A 65 8.86 -19.40 -15.37
CA GLU A 65 10.19 -19.16 -15.93
C GLU A 65 10.92 -18.03 -15.20
N ILE A 66 10.22 -16.96 -14.85
CA ILE A 66 10.80 -15.83 -14.12
C ILE A 66 11.13 -16.24 -12.69
N ALA A 67 10.20 -16.90 -11.98
CA ALA A 67 10.46 -17.38 -10.63
C ALA A 67 11.71 -18.28 -10.59
N ALA A 68 11.76 -19.28 -11.48
CA ALA A 68 12.90 -20.16 -11.62
C ALA A 68 14.18 -19.40 -11.97
N THR A 69 14.11 -18.37 -12.81
CA THR A 69 15.28 -17.57 -13.18
C THR A 69 15.89 -16.84 -11.97
N TRP A 70 15.07 -16.20 -11.14
CA TRP A 70 15.56 -15.47 -9.96
C TRP A 70 16.15 -16.43 -8.92
N LEU A 71 15.47 -17.55 -8.66
CA LEU A 71 15.96 -18.59 -7.75
C LEU A 71 17.27 -19.22 -8.25
N ALA A 72 17.32 -19.59 -9.53
CA ALA A 72 18.50 -20.14 -10.17
C ALA A 72 19.68 -19.15 -10.19
N GLY A 73 19.38 -17.85 -10.32
CA GLY A 73 20.35 -16.77 -10.26
C GLY A 73 20.96 -16.54 -8.87
N GLY A 74 20.43 -17.20 -7.82
CA GLY A 74 20.97 -17.14 -6.47
C GLY A 74 20.21 -16.24 -5.49
N LEU A 75 18.96 -15.84 -5.81
CA LEU A 75 18.15 -15.08 -4.87
C LEU A 75 17.88 -15.91 -3.59
N ASP A 76 18.44 -15.47 -2.45
CA ASP A 76 18.26 -16.14 -1.17
C ASP A 76 16.92 -15.79 -0.52
N VAL A 77 15.93 -16.68 -0.68
CA VAL A 77 14.58 -16.53 -0.11
C VAL A 77 14.53 -16.58 1.42
N ASN A 78 15.59 -17.01 2.09
CA ASN A 78 15.64 -16.93 3.56
C ASN A 78 15.89 -15.50 4.00
N ARG A 79 16.69 -14.77 3.22
CA ARG A 79 17.06 -13.37 3.47
C ARG A 79 16.01 -12.38 2.99
N VAL A 80 15.45 -12.60 1.81
CA VAL A 80 14.49 -11.68 1.18
C VAL A 80 13.05 -12.14 1.39
N THR A 81 12.09 -11.26 1.08
CA THR A 81 10.68 -11.63 0.92
C THR A 81 10.37 -11.75 -0.57
N PHE A 82 10.28 -12.97 -1.09
CA PHE A 82 10.02 -13.25 -2.51
C PHE A 82 8.67 -13.94 -2.73
N TYR A 83 7.74 -13.30 -3.42
CA TYR A 83 6.33 -13.76 -3.48
C TYR A 83 5.66 -13.45 -4.83
N ARG A 84 4.46 -14.02 -5.06
CA ARG A 84 3.59 -13.62 -6.17
C ARG A 84 2.60 -12.55 -5.71
N GLN A 85 2.37 -11.54 -6.54
CA GLN A 85 1.37 -10.50 -6.23
C GLN A 85 0.01 -11.11 -5.93
N SER A 86 -0.41 -12.10 -6.72
CA SER A 86 -1.67 -12.83 -6.57
C SER A 86 -1.79 -13.69 -5.30
N ASP A 87 -0.70 -13.95 -4.56
CA ASP A 87 -0.76 -14.66 -3.27
C ASP A 87 -1.07 -13.73 -2.09
N ILE A 88 -1.14 -12.41 -2.33
CA ILE A 88 -1.41 -11.40 -1.30
C ILE A 88 -2.82 -10.84 -1.52
N PRO A 89 -3.87 -11.47 -0.95
CA PRO A 89 -5.26 -11.03 -1.14
C PRO A 89 -5.53 -9.63 -0.57
N GLU A 90 -4.64 -9.12 0.27
CA GLU A 90 -4.72 -7.77 0.82
C GLU A 90 -4.45 -6.68 -0.24
N ILE A 91 -3.66 -6.97 -1.28
CA ILE A 91 -3.29 -5.98 -2.32
C ILE A 91 -4.50 -5.50 -3.12
N PRO A 92 -5.37 -6.37 -3.67
CA PRO A 92 -6.60 -5.94 -4.35
C PRO A 92 -7.51 -5.08 -3.47
N GLU A 93 -7.64 -5.41 -2.18
CA GLU A 93 -8.46 -4.61 -1.28
C GLU A 93 -7.85 -3.22 -1.03
N LEU A 94 -6.54 -3.14 -0.76
CA LEU A 94 -5.87 -1.85 -0.67
C LEU A 94 -6.00 -1.04 -1.96
N THR A 95 -5.88 -1.69 -3.12
CA THR A 95 -6.07 -1.04 -4.42
C THR A 95 -7.42 -0.35 -4.52
N TRP A 96 -8.49 -0.98 -4.00
CA TRP A 96 -9.81 -0.36 -3.94
C TRP A 96 -9.83 0.86 -3.02
N LEU A 97 -9.28 0.74 -1.80
CA LEU A 97 -9.20 1.87 -0.86
C LEU A 97 -8.44 3.07 -1.46
N LEU A 98 -7.34 2.80 -2.15
CA LEU A 98 -6.53 3.81 -2.82
C LEU A 98 -7.26 4.41 -4.04
N THR A 99 -8.04 3.62 -4.75
CA THR A 99 -8.85 4.08 -5.89
C THR A 99 -9.87 5.14 -5.44
N CYS A 100 -10.50 4.96 -4.28
CA CYS A 100 -11.46 5.93 -3.74
C CYS A 100 -10.84 7.29 -3.41
N VAL A 101 -9.51 7.37 -3.23
CA VAL A 101 -8.80 8.64 -2.99
C VAL A 101 -8.01 9.14 -4.19
N ALA A 102 -7.67 8.29 -5.15
CA ALA A 102 -6.93 8.68 -6.35
C ALA A 102 -7.76 9.66 -7.20
N ALA A 103 -7.20 10.83 -7.49
CA ALA A 103 -7.85 11.78 -8.37
C ALA A 103 -7.84 11.28 -9.82
N LYS A 104 -9.00 11.26 -10.50
CA LYS A 104 -9.08 10.92 -11.94
C LYS A 104 -8.08 11.72 -12.78
N GLY A 105 -7.92 13.02 -12.47
CA GLY A 105 -6.98 13.88 -13.18
C GLY A 105 -5.51 13.44 -13.07
N LEU A 106 -5.11 12.79 -11.98
CA LEU A 106 -3.78 12.19 -11.83
C LEU A 106 -3.59 11.05 -12.85
N LEU A 107 -4.57 10.15 -12.94
CA LEU A 107 -4.55 9.02 -13.89
C LEU A 107 -4.64 9.47 -15.35
N ASN A 108 -5.42 10.52 -15.65
CA ASN A 108 -5.46 11.13 -16.99
C ASN A 108 -4.07 11.59 -17.48
N ARG A 109 -3.11 11.86 -16.57
CA ARG A 109 -1.76 12.32 -16.91
C ARG A 109 -0.72 11.19 -16.94
N ALA A 110 -1.11 9.96 -16.61
CA ALA A 110 -0.20 8.82 -16.64
C ALA A 110 0.32 8.59 -18.07
N HIS A 111 1.64 8.43 -18.22
CA HIS A 111 2.30 8.36 -19.53
C HIS A 111 1.74 7.25 -20.42
N ALA A 112 1.46 6.07 -19.86
CA ALA A 112 0.93 4.94 -20.63
C ALA A 112 -0.47 5.20 -21.20
N TYR A 113 -1.35 5.85 -20.41
CA TYR A 113 -2.68 6.23 -20.87
C TYR A 113 -2.58 7.31 -21.95
N LYS A 114 -1.83 8.40 -21.67
CA LYS A 114 -1.62 9.49 -22.61
C LYS A 114 -1.06 9.01 -23.94
N ALA A 115 -0.02 8.18 -23.92
CA ALA A 115 0.58 7.66 -25.15
C ALA A 115 -0.39 6.82 -25.98
N SER A 116 -1.34 6.11 -25.34
CA SER A 116 -2.37 5.36 -26.04
C SER A 116 -3.43 6.28 -26.64
N VAL A 117 -3.85 7.31 -25.89
CA VAL A 117 -4.76 8.35 -26.37
C VAL A 117 -4.16 9.11 -27.56
N ASP A 118 -2.92 9.57 -27.44
CA ASP A 118 -2.23 10.33 -28.48
C ASP A 118 -2.16 9.50 -29.79
N LYS A 119 -1.82 8.21 -29.68
CA LYS A 119 -1.82 7.28 -30.82
C LYS A 119 -3.20 7.12 -31.46
N ASN A 120 -4.26 7.00 -30.67
CA ASN A 120 -5.63 6.87 -31.20
C ASN A 120 -6.07 8.13 -31.93
N VAL A 121 -5.78 9.31 -31.35
CA VAL A 121 -6.07 10.61 -31.97
C VAL A 121 -5.30 10.79 -33.28
N GLU A 122 -4.02 10.41 -33.33
CA GLU A 122 -3.22 10.41 -34.56
C GLU A 122 -3.82 9.52 -35.66
N ASN A 123 -4.45 8.40 -35.27
CA ASN A 123 -5.13 7.49 -36.19
C ASN A 123 -6.56 7.93 -36.55
N GLY A 124 -7.07 9.03 -35.98
CA GLY A 124 -8.44 9.50 -36.18
C GLY A 124 -9.50 8.62 -35.49
N GLU A 125 -9.10 7.85 -34.47
CA GLU A 125 -9.99 7.01 -33.67
C GLU A 125 -10.52 7.75 -32.44
N ASP A 126 -11.48 7.15 -31.74
CA ASP A 126 -11.90 7.63 -30.42
C ASP A 126 -10.69 7.64 -29.45
N PRO A 127 -10.47 8.71 -28.66
CA PRO A 127 -9.34 8.81 -27.74
C PRO A 127 -9.15 7.57 -26.84
N ASP A 128 -10.25 6.97 -26.38
CA ASP A 128 -10.24 5.81 -25.48
C ASP A 128 -10.41 4.47 -26.21
N ALA A 129 -10.34 4.44 -27.55
CA ALA A 129 -10.42 3.22 -28.35
C ALA A 129 -9.40 2.17 -27.89
N GLY A 130 -9.87 0.96 -27.56
CA GLY A 130 -9.02 -0.15 -27.11
C GLY A 130 -8.33 0.04 -25.74
N ILE A 131 -8.62 1.14 -25.02
CA ILE A 131 -8.05 1.40 -23.70
C ILE A 131 -8.91 0.70 -22.63
N SER A 132 -8.34 -0.28 -21.93
CA SER A 132 -9.00 -0.96 -20.83
C SER A 132 -8.88 -0.18 -19.52
N MET A 133 -9.81 -0.41 -18.59
CA MET A 133 -9.69 0.11 -17.21
C MET A 133 -8.45 -0.42 -16.50
N GLY A 134 -7.93 -1.59 -16.89
CA GLY A 134 -6.65 -2.10 -16.41
C GLY A 134 -5.50 -1.19 -16.80
N LEU A 135 -5.39 -0.80 -18.08
CA LEU A 135 -4.37 0.14 -18.55
C LEU A 135 -4.49 1.52 -17.91
N TYR A 136 -5.73 1.98 -17.68
CA TYR A 136 -5.96 3.27 -17.05
C TYR A 136 -5.65 3.28 -15.55
N SER A 137 -5.94 2.18 -14.84
CA SER A 137 -5.95 2.13 -13.37
C SER A 137 -4.74 1.43 -12.74
N TYR A 138 -3.88 0.76 -13.53
CA TYR A 138 -2.73 0.05 -12.95
C TYR A 138 -1.76 0.90 -12.13
N PRO A 139 -1.61 2.23 -12.32
CA PRO A 139 -0.79 3.02 -11.40
C PRO A 139 -1.31 2.98 -9.96
N VAL A 140 -2.61 2.79 -9.75
CA VAL A 140 -3.20 2.61 -8.41
C VAL A 140 -2.88 1.24 -7.83
N LEU A 141 -2.91 0.18 -8.66
CA LEU A 141 -2.47 -1.16 -8.24
C LEU A 141 -0.99 -1.17 -7.88
N MET A 142 -0.15 -0.50 -8.68
CA MET A 142 1.28 -0.35 -8.39
C MET A 142 1.51 0.47 -7.11
N ALA A 143 0.71 1.52 -6.87
CA ALA A 143 0.74 2.23 -5.60
C ALA A 143 0.39 1.31 -4.42
N ALA A 144 -0.62 0.44 -4.56
CA ALA A 144 -0.97 -0.54 -3.54
C ALA A 144 0.18 -1.53 -3.28
N ASP A 145 0.84 -2.03 -4.33
CA ASP A 145 2.01 -2.93 -4.20
C ASP A 145 3.13 -2.28 -3.36
N ILE A 146 3.41 -0.99 -3.61
CA ILE A 146 4.47 -0.25 -2.92
C ILE A 146 4.07 0.10 -1.47
N LEU A 147 2.86 0.64 -1.31
CA LEU A 147 2.39 1.19 -0.04
C LEU A 147 1.99 0.10 0.97
N MET A 148 1.52 -1.07 0.51
CA MET A 148 1.19 -2.21 1.39
C MET A 148 2.35 -2.61 2.28
N PHE A 149 3.57 -2.47 1.78
CA PHE A 149 4.78 -2.81 2.52
C PHE A 149 5.54 -1.59 3.02
N ASN A 150 5.04 -0.36 2.84
CA ASN A 150 5.73 0.87 3.22
C ASN A 150 7.20 0.89 2.74
N ALA A 151 7.40 0.61 1.45
CA ALA A 151 8.73 0.63 0.87
C ALA A 151 9.36 2.02 0.95
N HIS A 152 10.63 2.10 1.36
CA HIS A 152 11.37 3.36 1.40
C HIS A 152 11.97 3.67 0.03
N LYS A 153 12.47 2.64 -0.65
CA LYS A 153 13.11 2.72 -1.96
C LYS A 153 12.45 1.76 -2.94
N VAL A 154 12.23 2.20 -4.17
CA VAL A 154 11.68 1.39 -5.26
C VAL A 154 12.63 1.47 -6.45
N PRO A 155 13.43 0.40 -6.70
CA PRO A 155 14.33 0.36 -7.86
C PRO A 155 13.52 0.36 -9.15
N VAL A 156 13.71 1.39 -9.98
CA VAL A 156 12.93 1.57 -11.21
C VAL A 156 13.76 2.18 -12.34
N GLY A 157 13.32 1.96 -13.58
CA GLY A 157 13.83 2.70 -14.72
C GLY A 157 13.39 4.17 -14.68
N ARG A 158 14.11 5.05 -15.40
CA ARG A 158 13.78 6.48 -15.48
C ARG A 158 12.36 6.74 -16.01
N ASP A 159 11.88 5.85 -16.88
CA ASP A 159 10.52 5.89 -17.46
C ASP A 159 9.40 5.55 -16.45
N GLN A 160 9.75 4.97 -15.30
CA GLN A 160 8.80 4.55 -14.26
C GLN A 160 8.82 5.45 -13.01
N ILE A 161 9.59 6.55 -13.03
CA ILE A 161 9.63 7.52 -11.92
C ILE A 161 8.23 8.08 -11.63
N GLN A 162 7.47 8.37 -12.68
CA GLN A 162 6.10 8.88 -12.56
C GLN A 162 5.21 7.94 -11.72
N HIS A 163 5.37 6.62 -11.83
CA HIS A 163 4.57 5.69 -11.04
C HIS A 163 4.87 5.77 -9.55
N VAL A 164 6.14 5.97 -9.18
CA VAL A 164 6.54 6.17 -7.78
C VAL A 164 6.01 7.51 -7.27
N GLU A 165 6.06 8.57 -8.08
CA GLU A 165 5.45 9.87 -7.75
C GLU A 165 3.93 9.75 -7.54
N MET A 166 3.23 9.02 -8.42
CA MET A 166 1.79 8.77 -8.27
C MET A 166 1.49 7.98 -6.98
N ALA A 167 2.32 7.00 -6.62
CA ALA A 167 2.17 6.27 -5.37
C ALA A 167 2.34 7.19 -4.15
N ARG A 168 3.29 8.13 -4.18
CA ARG A 168 3.45 9.17 -3.15
C ARG A 168 2.21 10.04 -3.05
N ASP A 169 1.74 10.60 -4.16
CA ASP A 169 0.56 11.49 -4.17
C ASP A 169 -0.69 10.80 -3.61
N ILE A 170 -0.94 9.56 -4.03
CA ILE A 170 -2.05 8.74 -3.57
C ILE A 170 -1.93 8.44 -2.07
N GLY A 171 -0.73 8.03 -1.61
CA GLY A 171 -0.47 7.74 -0.20
C GLY A 171 -0.60 8.97 0.70
N GLN A 172 -0.07 10.12 0.29
CA GLN A 172 -0.22 11.39 1.01
C GLN A 172 -1.70 11.77 1.16
N ARG A 173 -2.47 11.63 0.07
CA ARG A 173 -3.90 11.93 0.10
C ARG A 173 -4.66 10.99 1.04
N PHE A 174 -4.32 9.70 1.06
CA PHE A 174 -4.90 8.77 2.02
C PHE A 174 -4.58 9.16 3.47
N ASN A 175 -3.30 9.43 3.77
CA ASN A 175 -2.87 9.90 5.10
C ASN A 175 -3.60 11.18 5.51
N HIS A 176 -3.79 12.13 4.59
CA HIS A 176 -4.52 13.37 4.88
C HIS A 176 -6.00 13.12 5.22
N LEU A 177 -6.68 12.26 4.44
CA LEU A 177 -8.12 12.02 4.60
C LEU A 177 -8.46 11.12 5.80
N PHE A 178 -7.65 10.09 6.04
CA PHE A 178 -7.96 9.03 7.01
C PHE A 178 -6.97 8.94 8.17
N GLY A 179 -5.83 9.62 8.09
CA GLY A 179 -4.76 9.56 9.09
C GLY A 179 -5.14 10.08 10.47
N ASN A 180 -5.98 11.11 10.54
CA ASN A 180 -6.33 11.79 11.81
C ASN A 180 -5.09 12.11 12.67
N GLY A 181 -4.03 12.63 12.04
CA GLY A 181 -2.74 12.91 12.68
C GLY A 181 -1.73 11.75 12.69
N LYS A 182 -2.14 10.55 12.26
CA LYS A 182 -1.24 9.42 12.00
C LYS A 182 -0.87 9.34 10.53
N GLU A 183 0.41 9.12 10.24
CA GLU A 183 0.87 8.74 8.90
C GLU A 183 0.91 7.21 8.78
N PHE A 184 0.00 6.64 7.98
CA PHE A 184 0.00 5.19 7.72
C PHE A 184 1.08 4.82 6.71
N PHE A 185 1.20 5.64 5.66
CA PHE A 185 2.09 5.37 4.54
C PHE A 185 3.41 6.14 4.64
N THR A 186 4.51 5.41 4.45
CA THR A 186 5.83 5.97 4.15
C THR A 186 5.90 6.36 2.68
N MET A 187 6.46 7.52 2.37
CA MET A 187 6.53 8.01 1.00
C MET A 187 7.73 7.41 0.27
N PRO A 188 7.51 6.55 -0.74
CA PRO A 188 8.60 5.85 -1.42
C PRO A 188 9.46 6.81 -2.23
N GLU A 189 10.74 6.51 -2.38
CA GLU A 189 11.64 7.21 -3.29
C GLU A 189 12.07 6.29 -4.43
N ALA A 190 12.11 6.82 -5.65
CA ALA A 190 12.65 6.09 -6.79
C ALA A 190 14.16 5.89 -6.59
N LEU A 191 14.63 4.65 -6.75
CA LEU A 191 16.05 4.33 -6.80
C LEU A 191 16.43 4.06 -8.26
N ILE A 192 17.23 4.94 -8.85
CA ILE A 192 17.73 4.79 -10.22
C ILE A 192 19.13 4.21 -10.17
N GLU A 193 19.34 3.06 -10.79
CA GLU A 193 20.69 2.52 -10.97
C GLU A 193 21.38 3.26 -12.13
N GLU A 194 22.38 4.07 -11.80
CA GLU A 194 23.14 4.84 -12.80
C GLU A 194 24.08 3.97 -13.65
N SER A 195 24.45 2.79 -13.15
CA SER A 195 25.58 1.98 -13.63
C SER A 195 25.20 0.79 -14.53
N VAL A 196 23.92 0.59 -14.83
CA VAL A 196 23.53 -0.52 -15.71
C VAL A 196 23.60 -0.10 -17.18
N ALA A 197 24.72 -0.43 -17.82
CA ALA A 197 24.81 -0.39 -19.27
C ALA A 197 23.78 -1.35 -19.88
N THR A 198 22.94 -0.83 -20.78
CA THR A 198 22.03 -1.66 -21.56
C THR A 198 22.85 -2.56 -22.48
N LEU A 199 22.72 -3.89 -22.33
CA LEU A 199 23.48 -4.81 -23.18
C LEU A 199 22.99 -4.78 -24.65
N PRO A 200 23.92 -4.79 -25.62
CA PRO A 200 23.57 -4.96 -27.02
C PRO A 200 23.10 -6.39 -27.29
N GLY A 201 22.22 -6.55 -28.26
CA GLY A 201 21.78 -7.82 -28.80
C GLY A 201 22.73 -8.36 -29.87
N LEU A 202 22.27 -9.40 -30.56
CA LEU A 202 23.02 -10.08 -31.63
C LEU A 202 23.39 -9.16 -32.81
N ASP A 203 22.73 -8.02 -32.96
CA ASP A 203 22.86 -7.08 -34.07
C ASP A 203 23.41 -5.71 -33.63
N GLY A 204 23.88 -5.58 -32.38
CA GLY A 204 24.39 -4.34 -31.80
C GLY A 204 23.33 -3.35 -31.29
N ARG A 205 22.05 -3.52 -31.61
CA ARG A 205 20.96 -2.72 -31.01
C ARG A 205 20.72 -3.16 -29.57
N LYS A 206 19.94 -2.40 -28.77
CA LYS A 206 19.50 -2.85 -27.43
C LYS A 206 18.94 -4.27 -27.50
N MET A 207 19.39 -5.16 -26.61
CA MET A 207 18.86 -6.53 -26.54
C MET A 207 17.37 -6.50 -26.15
N SER A 208 16.51 -6.98 -27.05
CA SER A 208 15.06 -7.04 -26.86
C SER A 208 14.43 -8.15 -27.69
N LYS A 209 13.43 -8.83 -27.12
CA LYS A 209 12.64 -9.83 -27.86
C LYS A 209 11.94 -9.27 -29.08
N SER A 210 11.50 -8.01 -29.02
CA SER A 210 10.82 -7.34 -30.15
C SER A 210 11.73 -7.15 -31.37
N TYR A 211 13.04 -7.21 -31.18
CA TYR A 211 14.02 -7.10 -32.24
C TYR A 211 14.58 -8.46 -32.68
N ASP A 212 14.12 -9.55 -32.06
CA ASP A 212 14.62 -10.92 -32.28
C ASP A 212 16.15 -11.03 -32.19
N ASN A 213 16.76 -10.25 -31.29
CA ASN A 213 18.21 -10.10 -31.16
C ASN A 213 18.74 -10.56 -29.79
N THR A 214 18.02 -11.45 -29.10
CA THR A 214 18.35 -11.85 -27.73
C THR A 214 19.32 -13.02 -27.66
N ILE A 215 20.18 -13.04 -26.64
CA ILE A 215 20.85 -14.26 -26.17
C ILE A 215 19.96 -14.89 -25.09
N PRO A 216 19.45 -16.11 -25.28
CA PRO A 216 18.65 -16.78 -24.27
C PRO A 216 19.48 -17.08 -23.02
N LEU A 217 18.86 -17.03 -21.84
CA LEU A 217 19.58 -17.14 -20.56
C LEU A 217 19.81 -18.60 -20.14
N PHE A 218 18.73 -19.35 -19.89
CA PHE A 218 18.78 -20.74 -19.38
C PHE A 218 18.22 -21.75 -20.39
N THR A 219 18.67 -21.64 -21.65
CA THR A 219 18.52 -22.69 -22.67
C THR A 219 19.69 -23.65 -22.63
N SER A 220 19.69 -24.68 -23.48
CA SER A 220 20.82 -25.60 -23.57
C SER A 220 22.13 -24.87 -23.95
N ALA A 221 23.28 -25.44 -23.57
CA ALA A 221 24.59 -24.92 -23.95
C ALA A 221 24.73 -24.78 -25.47
N LYS A 222 24.15 -25.72 -26.22
CA LYS A 222 24.10 -25.68 -27.68
C LYS A 222 23.33 -24.46 -28.17
N ASP A 223 22.13 -24.20 -27.66
CA ASP A 223 21.30 -23.08 -28.11
C ASP A 223 21.97 -21.72 -27.79
N MET A 224 22.64 -21.62 -26.64
CA MET A 224 23.41 -20.42 -26.29
C MET A 224 24.59 -20.23 -27.26
N LYS A 225 25.33 -21.30 -27.56
CA LYS A 225 26.43 -21.28 -28.53
C LYS A 225 25.94 -20.86 -29.92
N ASP A 226 24.82 -21.42 -30.37
CA ASP A 226 24.21 -21.11 -31.66
C ASP A 226 23.74 -19.65 -31.69
N ALA A 227 23.19 -19.11 -30.60
CA ALA A 227 22.85 -17.69 -30.50
C ALA A 227 24.10 -16.79 -30.58
N ILE A 228 25.15 -17.10 -29.82
CA ILE A 228 26.42 -16.35 -29.82
C ILE A 228 27.09 -16.39 -31.20
N SER A 229 26.96 -17.51 -31.93
CA SER A 229 27.50 -17.64 -33.28
C SER A 229 26.90 -16.62 -34.27
N ARG A 230 25.65 -16.19 -34.04
CA ARG A 230 24.90 -15.22 -34.87
C ARG A 230 25.21 -13.76 -34.55
N ILE A 231 26.01 -13.46 -33.52
CA ILE A 231 26.43 -12.09 -33.22
C ILE A 231 27.08 -11.49 -34.47
N VAL A 232 26.57 -10.34 -34.91
CA VAL A 232 27.06 -9.64 -36.10
C VAL A 232 28.45 -9.10 -35.80
N THR A 233 29.41 -9.36 -36.67
CA THR A 233 30.78 -8.83 -36.58
C THR A 233 31.16 -8.25 -37.94
N ASP A 234 32.30 -7.56 -38.02
CA ASP A 234 32.82 -7.12 -39.31
C ASP A 234 33.49 -8.26 -40.10
N SER A 235 33.94 -7.95 -41.32
CA SER A 235 34.55 -8.90 -42.27
C SER A 235 36.06 -9.08 -42.10
N ARG A 236 36.69 -8.57 -41.02
CA ARG A 236 38.13 -8.69 -40.81
C ARG A 236 38.56 -10.14 -40.62
N ALA A 237 39.62 -10.55 -41.31
CA ALA A 237 40.14 -11.92 -41.28
C ALA A 237 40.84 -12.24 -39.94
N PRO A 238 41.05 -13.53 -39.60
CA PRO A 238 42.00 -13.91 -38.57
C PRO A 238 43.40 -13.38 -38.89
N GLY A 239 44.09 -12.83 -37.89
CA GLY A 239 45.36 -12.11 -38.03
C GLY A 239 45.22 -10.60 -38.24
N GLU A 240 44.04 -10.11 -38.62
CA GLU A 240 43.77 -8.67 -38.71
C GLU A 240 43.26 -8.11 -37.38
N ALA A 241 43.88 -7.02 -36.92
CA ALA A 241 43.53 -6.31 -35.69
C ALA A 241 42.06 -5.87 -35.68
N LYS A 242 41.37 -6.16 -34.59
CA LYS A 242 39.95 -5.82 -34.36
C LYS A 242 39.86 -4.71 -33.34
N ASP A 243 38.98 -3.75 -33.62
CA ASP A 243 38.72 -2.61 -32.73
C ASP A 243 37.69 -3.04 -31.67
N PRO A 244 38.09 -3.20 -30.39
CA PRO A 244 37.19 -3.64 -29.33
C PRO A 244 36.14 -2.59 -29.01
N ASP A 245 36.47 -1.30 -29.15
CA ASP A 245 35.61 -0.19 -28.75
C ASP A 245 34.41 -0.03 -29.72
N ASN A 246 34.52 -0.56 -30.93
CA ASN A 246 33.46 -0.64 -31.94
C ASN A 246 32.81 -2.03 -32.06
N SER A 247 33.06 -2.93 -31.11
CA SER A 247 32.56 -4.31 -31.14
C SER A 247 31.54 -4.58 -30.03
N HIS A 248 30.28 -4.83 -30.41
CA HIS A 248 29.27 -5.22 -29.42
C HIS A 248 29.51 -6.62 -28.83
N LEU A 249 30.30 -7.46 -29.50
CA LEU A 249 30.80 -8.71 -28.91
C LEU A 249 31.74 -8.42 -27.73
N PHE A 250 32.62 -7.43 -27.86
CA PHE A 250 33.49 -7.00 -26.76
C PHE A 250 32.67 -6.41 -25.60
N THR A 251 31.66 -5.58 -25.88
CA THR A 251 30.73 -5.07 -24.86
C THR A 251 30.02 -6.21 -24.10
N LEU A 252 29.56 -7.25 -24.81
CA LEU A 252 28.97 -8.44 -24.19
C LEU A 252 29.98 -9.18 -23.31
N TYR A 253 31.21 -9.36 -23.77
CA TYR A 253 32.27 -10.02 -23.00
C TYR A 253 32.60 -9.24 -21.72
N GLN A 254 32.80 -7.92 -21.84
CA GLN A 254 33.10 -7.02 -20.72
C GLN A 254 32.05 -7.09 -19.60
N ALA A 255 30.77 -7.28 -19.93
CA ALA A 255 29.70 -7.35 -18.95
C ALA A 255 29.77 -8.56 -18.00
N PHE A 256 30.56 -9.57 -18.34
CA PHE A 256 30.73 -10.81 -17.56
C PHE A 256 32.18 -11.08 -17.19
N ALA A 257 33.14 -10.46 -17.87
CA ALA A 257 34.55 -10.64 -17.62
C ALA A 257 35.03 -9.89 -16.37
N THR A 258 36.02 -10.46 -15.69
CA THR A 258 36.87 -9.69 -14.76
C THR A 258 37.72 -8.68 -15.53
N LYS A 259 38.27 -7.67 -14.84
CA LYS A 259 39.15 -6.67 -15.46
C LYS A 259 40.37 -7.29 -16.16
N ALA A 260 40.91 -8.38 -15.61
CA ALA A 260 42.02 -9.11 -16.22
C ALA A 260 41.60 -9.80 -17.52
N GLN A 261 40.47 -10.54 -17.50
CA GLN A 261 39.92 -11.19 -18.69
C GLN A 261 39.53 -10.19 -19.78
N GLU A 262 38.95 -9.06 -19.40
CA GLU A 262 38.59 -7.96 -20.31
C GLU A 262 39.83 -7.44 -21.03
N GLN A 263 40.91 -7.16 -20.29
CA GLN A 263 42.15 -6.65 -20.85
C GLN A 263 42.84 -7.68 -21.76
N GLU A 264 42.93 -8.94 -21.33
CA GLU A 264 43.47 -10.03 -22.16
C GLU A 264 42.69 -10.16 -23.47
N PHE A 265 41.36 -10.20 -23.40
CA PHE A 265 40.52 -10.32 -24.58
C PHE A 265 40.64 -9.11 -25.51
N ARG A 266 40.80 -7.90 -24.94
CA ARG A 266 41.09 -6.67 -25.69
C ARG A 266 42.40 -6.79 -26.47
N ASP A 267 43.46 -7.26 -25.81
CA ASP A 267 44.79 -7.40 -26.40
C ASP A 267 44.79 -8.49 -27.49
N GLU A 268 44.11 -9.61 -27.28
CA GLU A 268 43.95 -10.66 -28.29
C GLU A 268 43.23 -10.15 -29.55
N LEU A 269 42.16 -9.37 -29.40
CA LEU A 269 41.45 -8.75 -30.53
C LEU A 269 42.37 -7.81 -31.31
N LEU A 270 43.14 -6.97 -30.62
CA LEU A 270 44.11 -6.07 -31.24
C LEU A 270 45.27 -6.81 -31.93
N GLN A 271 45.65 -7.99 -31.43
CA GLN A 271 46.65 -8.88 -32.02
C GLN A 271 46.12 -9.76 -33.16
N GLY A 272 44.81 -9.69 -33.44
CA GLY A 272 44.22 -10.34 -34.61
C GLY A 272 43.42 -11.61 -34.34
N LEU A 273 42.95 -11.85 -33.10
CA LEU A 273 42.05 -12.97 -32.79
C LEU A 273 40.89 -13.06 -33.79
N GLY A 274 40.61 -14.24 -34.36
CA GLY A 274 39.53 -14.41 -35.31
C GLY A 274 38.14 -14.29 -34.65
N TRP A 275 37.12 -13.76 -35.36
CA TRP A 275 35.78 -13.59 -34.80
C TRP A 275 35.12 -14.91 -34.36
N GLY A 276 35.40 -16.02 -35.05
CA GLY A 276 34.93 -17.34 -34.64
C GLY A 276 35.44 -17.76 -33.27
N GLU A 277 36.74 -17.55 -33.01
CA GLU A 277 37.34 -17.84 -31.71
C GLU A 277 36.89 -16.85 -30.65
N ALA A 278 36.77 -15.56 -30.98
CA ALA A 278 36.23 -14.54 -30.08
C ALA A 278 34.80 -14.87 -29.60
N LYS A 279 33.94 -15.36 -30.50
CA LYS A 279 32.60 -15.87 -30.17
C LYS A 279 32.68 -17.11 -29.27
N ASN A 280 33.62 -18.01 -29.52
CA ASN A 280 33.84 -19.19 -28.68
C ASN A 280 34.31 -18.81 -27.26
N ARG A 281 35.21 -17.82 -27.12
CA ARG A 281 35.63 -17.26 -25.83
C ARG A 281 34.45 -16.69 -25.03
N LEU A 282 33.57 -15.92 -25.68
CA LEU A 282 32.35 -15.41 -25.05
C LEU A 282 31.43 -16.54 -24.59
N PHE A 283 31.23 -17.56 -25.44
CA PHE A 283 30.45 -18.74 -25.07
C PHE A 283 31.03 -19.45 -23.84
N GLN A 284 32.34 -19.72 -23.82
CA GLN A 284 32.99 -20.39 -22.70
C GLN A 284 32.88 -19.58 -21.40
N LEU A 285 33.04 -18.25 -21.46
CA LEU A 285 32.88 -17.37 -20.31
C LEU A 285 31.45 -17.45 -19.75
N LEU A 286 30.45 -17.30 -20.61
CA LEU A 286 29.05 -17.33 -20.21
C LEU A 286 28.63 -18.71 -19.70
N ASP A 287 29.00 -19.78 -20.40
CA ASP A 287 28.68 -21.16 -20.02
C ASP A 287 29.33 -21.53 -18.69
N GLY A 288 30.58 -21.11 -18.45
CA GLY A 288 31.28 -21.32 -17.18
C GLY A 288 30.63 -20.59 -16.00
N GLN A 289 30.13 -19.37 -16.20
CA GLN A 289 29.48 -18.59 -15.13
C GLN A 289 28.01 -18.97 -14.90
N LEU A 290 27.29 -19.33 -15.95
CA LEU A 290 25.85 -19.57 -15.91
C LEU A 290 25.50 -21.07 -15.87
N GLY A 291 26.47 -21.97 -16.02
CA GLY A 291 26.26 -23.42 -16.07
C GLY A 291 25.53 -23.96 -14.84
N GLU A 292 25.99 -23.63 -13.64
CA GLU A 292 25.35 -24.07 -12.40
C GLU A 292 23.93 -23.47 -12.26
N ALA A 293 23.78 -22.18 -12.56
CA ALA A 293 22.48 -21.53 -12.53
C ALA A 293 21.51 -22.17 -13.54
N ARG A 294 21.98 -22.54 -14.74
CA ARG A 294 21.20 -23.25 -15.75
C ARG A 294 20.75 -24.64 -15.26
N GLU A 295 21.62 -25.39 -14.59
CA GLU A 295 21.26 -26.68 -14.00
C GLU A 295 20.18 -26.51 -12.91
N ARG A 296 20.35 -25.53 -12.01
CA ARG A 296 19.35 -25.18 -10.99
C ARG A 296 18.01 -24.77 -11.62
N TYR A 297 18.05 -23.96 -12.67
CA TYR A 297 16.87 -23.55 -13.42
C TYR A 297 16.10 -24.75 -13.98
N HIS A 298 16.79 -25.66 -14.68
CA HIS A 298 16.15 -26.86 -15.23
C HIS A 298 15.61 -27.79 -14.14
N HIS A 299 16.32 -27.91 -13.02
CA HIS A 299 15.85 -28.65 -11.85
C HIS A 299 14.52 -28.08 -11.32
N LEU A 300 14.47 -26.77 -11.07
CA LEU A 300 13.24 -26.08 -10.62
C LEU A 300 12.08 -26.21 -11.61
N MET A 301 12.36 -26.07 -12.91
CA MET A 301 11.36 -26.23 -13.96
C MET A 301 10.82 -27.66 -14.06
N SER A 302 11.65 -28.67 -13.73
CA SER A 302 11.23 -30.08 -13.67
C SER A 302 10.47 -30.44 -12.39
N ARG A 303 10.58 -29.62 -11.34
CA ARG A 303 9.94 -29.79 -10.03
C ARG A 303 9.19 -28.53 -9.59
N PRO A 304 8.09 -28.14 -10.28
CA PRO A 304 7.33 -26.93 -9.94
C PRO A 304 6.82 -26.88 -8.50
N SER A 305 6.59 -28.03 -7.85
CA SER A 305 6.21 -28.10 -6.43
C SER A 305 7.22 -27.43 -5.50
N ASP A 306 8.51 -27.62 -5.76
CA ASP A 306 9.57 -27.10 -4.90
C ASP A 306 9.63 -25.56 -5.01
N MET A 307 9.39 -25.04 -6.22
CA MET A 307 9.27 -23.61 -6.47
C MET A 307 8.00 -23.01 -5.83
N GLU A 308 6.89 -23.75 -5.86
CA GLU A 308 5.64 -23.38 -5.20
C GLU A 308 5.86 -23.20 -3.69
N ASP A 309 6.50 -24.17 -3.04
CA ASP A 309 6.79 -24.13 -1.60
C ASP A 309 7.63 -22.89 -1.23
N LEU A 310 8.65 -22.56 -2.04
CA LEU A 310 9.49 -21.38 -1.81
C LEU A 310 8.68 -20.07 -1.93
N LEU A 311 7.82 -19.97 -2.93
CA LEU A 311 6.96 -18.79 -3.13
C LEU A 311 5.93 -18.65 -1.99
N LEU A 312 5.35 -19.75 -1.52
CA LEU A 312 4.40 -19.74 -0.40
C LEU A 312 5.06 -19.34 0.93
N VAL A 313 6.33 -19.69 1.15
CA VAL A 313 7.10 -19.18 2.30
C VAL A 313 7.23 -17.66 2.23
N GLY A 314 7.57 -17.10 1.07
CA GLY A 314 7.66 -15.66 0.90
C GLY A 314 6.30 -14.96 0.99
N ALA A 315 5.24 -15.56 0.45
CA ALA A 315 3.87 -15.05 0.61
C ALA A 315 3.47 -15.01 2.09
N LYS A 316 3.81 -16.03 2.89
CA LYS A 316 3.58 -16.03 4.33
C LYS A 316 4.31 -14.89 5.04
N LYS A 317 5.58 -14.62 4.68
CA LYS A 317 6.35 -13.47 5.21
C LYS A 317 5.68 -12.14 4.85
N ALA A 318 5.28 -11.97 3.59
CA ALA A 318 4.60 -10.77 3.11
C ALA A 318 3.24 -10.57 3.82
N ARG A 319 2.41 -11.59 3.92
CA ARG A 319 1.09 -11.51 4.58
C ARG A 319 1.17 -11.24 6.08
N ALA A 320 2.25 -11.66 6.75
CA ALA A 320 2.48 -11.28 8.14
C ALA A 320 2.62 -9.76 8.34
N VAL A 321 3.02 -9.02 7.30
CA VAL A 321 3.04 -7.55 7.28
C VAL A 321 1.71 -7.00 6.74
N ALA A 322 1.24 -7.51 5.61
CA ALA A 322 0.10 -6.96 4.87
C ALA A 322 -1.23 -7.10 5.62
N ALA A 323 -1.52 -8.27 6.22
CA ALA A 323 -2.80 -8.54 6.87
C ALA A 323 -3.10 -7.62 8.06
N PRO A 324 -2.21 -7.47 9.07
CA PRO A 324 -2.47 -6.55 10.17
C PRO A 324 -2.50 -5.08 9.71
N PHE A 325 -1.66 -4.72 8.73
CA PHE A 325 -1.64 -3.35 8.21
C PHE A 325 -2.94 -3.00 7.46
N LEU A 326 -3.44 -3.89 6.60
CA LEU A 326 -4.72 -3.69 5.93
C LEU A 326 -5.88 -3.62 6.95
N ALA A 327 -5.86 -4.44 8.01
CA ALA A 327 -6.86 -4.36 9.07
C ALA A 327 -6.87 -2.96 9.72
N GLU A 328 -5.71 -2.37 9.94
CA GLU A 328 -5.59 -1.00 10.44
C GLU A 328 -6.14 0.05 9.46
N LEU A 329 -5.83 -0.09 8.17
CA LEU A 329 -6.36 0.80 7.13
C LEU A 329 -7.88 0.69 7.01
N ARG A 330 -8.44 -0.52 7.11
CA ARG A 330 -9.89 -0.77 7.13
C ARG A 330 -10.55 -0.05 8.30
N GLU A 331 -9.97 -0.09 9.49
CA GLU A 331 -10.47 0.66 10.65
C GLU A 331 -10.43 2.17 10.38
N ALA A 332 -9.35 2.68 9.77
CA ALA A 332 -9.18 4.10 9.46
C ALA A 332 -10.22 4.63 8.45
N VAL A 333 -10.60 3.82 7.46
CA VAL A 333 -11.63 4.17 6.47
C VAL A 333 -13.06 3.85 6.95
N GLY A 334 -13.22 3.37 8.19
CA GLY A 334 -14.52 3.07 8.79
C GLY A 334 -15.11 1.69 8.43
N LEU A 335 -14.36 0.82 7.77
CA LEU A 335 -14.72 -0.59 7.49
C LEU A 335 -14.45 -1.51 8.69
N ARG A 336 -14.86 -1.03 9.87
CA ARG A 336 -14.62 -1.63 11.18
C ARG A 336 -15.71 -2.56 11.64
N SER A 337 -15.39 -3.45 12.58
CA SER A 337 -16.39 -4.34 13.19
C SER A 337 -17.48 -3.55 13.94
N PHE A 338 -18.74 -3.89 13.71
CA PHE A 338 -19.88 -3.35 14.48
C PHE A 338 -19.93 -3.87 15.92
N VAL A 339 -19.28 -5.02 16.20
CA VAL A 339 -19.26 -5.60 17.55
C VAL A 339 -18.45 -4.71 18.52
N ASN A 340 -17.41 -4.04 18.01
CA ASN A 340 -16.64 -3.07 18.79
C ASN A 340 -17.35 -1.71 18.93
N GLN A 341 -18.38 -1.42 18.13
CA GLN A 341 -19.19 -0.20 18.31
C GLN A 341 -20.20 -0.33 19.45
N ALA A 342 -20.62 -1.54 19.80
CA ALA A 342 -21.50 -1.79 20.96
C ALA A 342 -20.77 -1.60 22.31
N ALA A 343 -19.44 -1.55 22.31
CA ALA A 343 -18.61 -1.43 23.52
C ALA A 343 -17.78 -0.12 23.58
N ALA A 344 -17.82 0.72 22.54
CA ALA A 344 -17.17 2.02 22.60
C ALA A 344 -18.09 3.00 23.36
N PRO A 345 -17.68 3.55 24.51
CA PRO A 345 -18.39 4.68 25.08
C PRO A 345 -18.34 5.79 24.03
N VAL A 346 -19.50 6.32 23.66
CA VAL A 346 -19.59 7.52 22.83
C VAL A 346 -18.63 8.52 23.43
N ALA A 347 -17.56 8.85 22.72
CA ALA A 347 -16.66 9.94 23.06
C ALA A 347 -17.45 11.23 22.89
N THR A 348 -18.31 11.50 23.87
CA THR A 348 -18.80 12.83 24.15
C THR A 348 -17.54 13.62 24.43
N LYS A 349 -17.25 14.60 23.55
CA LYS A 349 -16.42 15.76 23.93
C LYS A 349 -16.80 16.07 25.38
N LYS A 350 -15.83 16.14 26.30
CA LYS A 350 -16.06 16.60 27.68
C LYS A 350 -16.87 17.89 27.60
N LYS A 351 -18.19 17.77 27.67
CA LYS A 351 -19.08 18.85 28.04
C LYS A 351 -18.77 19.01 29.51
N ALA A 352 -18.43 20.23 29.91
CA ALA A 352 -18.41 20.60 31.31
C ALA A 352 -19.60 19.94 32.00
N ALA A 353 -19.37 19.28 33.14
CA ALA A 353 -20.43 18.68 33.93
C ALA A 353 -21.54 19.73 34.05
N LYS A 354 -22.70 19.46 33.46
CA LYS A 354 -23.81 20.42 33.52
C LYS A 354 -24.29 20.41 34.96
N ALA A 355 -24.27 21.55 35.63
CA ALA A 355 -24.98 21.71 36.88
C ALA A 355 -26.49 21.44 36.67
N ALA A 356 -27.19 21.12 37.75
CA ALA A 356 -28.65 21.08 37.74
C ALA A 356 -29.21 22.43 37.23
N ARG A 357 -30.31 22.37 36.50
CA ARG A 357 -30.86 23.57 35.83
C ARG A 357 -32.37 23.59 35.84
N PHE A 358 -32.92 24.79 36.01
CA PHE A 358 -34.34 25.06 35.79
C PHE A 358 -34.59 25.32 34.31
N VAL A 359 -35.69 24.76 33.80
CA VAL A 359 -36.20 25.02 32.45
C VAL A 359 -37.64 25.49 32.56
N SER A 360 -37.87 26.77 32.29
CA SER A 360 -39.20 27.37 32.26
C SER A 360 -39.81 27.27 30.86
N PHE A 361 -41.11 26.99 30.80
CA PHE A 361 -41.87 26.85 29.56
C PHE A 361 -43.31 27.31 29.75
N ARG A 362 -44.02 27.53 28.64
CA ARG A 362 -45.42 27.94 28.61
C ARG A 362 -46.27 26.78 28.08
N GLU A 363 -47.37 26.48 28.75
CA GLU A 363 -48.34 25.46 28.35
C GLU A 363 -49.32 26.03 27.30
N ASP A 364 -50.02 25.16 26.58
CA ASP A 364 -50.97 25.53 25.54
C ASP A 364 -52.16 26.35 26.08
N ASP A 365 -52.50 26.19 27.36
CA ASP A 365 -53.52 26.96 28.08
C ASP A 365 -53.06 28.39 28.46
N GLY A 366 -51.81 28.73 28.12
CA GLY A 366 -51.21 30.03 28.35
C GLY A 366 -50.52 30.18 29.71
N SER A 367 -50.63 29.21 30.61
CA SER A 367 -49.97 29.19 31.91
C SER A 367 -48.47 28.91 31.81
N PHE A 368 -47.72 29.23 32.86
CA PHE A 368 -46.26 29.05 32.91
C PHE A 368 -45.88 27.96 33.90
N ARG A 369 -44.90 27.14 33.54
CA ARG A 369 -44.34 26.10 34.40
C ARG A 369 -42.83 26.09 34.31
N PHE A 370 -42.19 25.44 35.26
CA PHE A 370 -40.78 25.07 35.18
C PHE A 370 -40.60 23.60 35.53
N ARG A 371 -39.48 23.04 35.08
CA ARG A 371 -38.97 21.76 35.56
C ARG A 371 -37.54 21.91 36.04
N LEU A 372 -37.19 21.21 37.12
CA LEU A 372 -35.82 21.09 37.57
C LEU A 372 -35.23 19.81 36.98
N LEU A 373 -34.11 19.94 36.27
CA LEU A 373 -33.36 18.82 35.72
C LEU A 373 -32.06 18.63 36.50
N ALA A 374 -31.76 17.39 36.87
CA ALA A 374 -30.46 16.96 37.38
C ALA A 374 -29.35 17.13 36.32
N ALA A 375 -28.10 16.92 36.73
CA ALA A 375 -26.91 17.08 35.88
C ALA A 375 -26.91 16.14 34.65
N ASP A 376 -27.46 14.94 34.81
CA ASP A 376 -27.65 13.93 33.77
C ASP A 376 -28.89 14.18 32.88
N GLY A 377 -29.73 15.13 33.26
CA GLY A 377 -30.95 15.51 32.56
C GLY A 377 -32.23 14.86 33.08
N GLU A 378 -32.18 14.05 34.14
CA GLU A 378 -33.36 13.50 34.79
C GLU A 378 -34.22 14.60 35.41
N GLN A 379 -35.55 14.51 35.30
CA GLN A 379 -36.46 15.48 35.87
C GLN A 379 -36.71 15.19 37.36
N LEU A 380 -36.25 16.09 38.22
CA LEU A 380 -36.44 15.98 39.67
C LEU A 380 -37.79 16.57 40.12
N LEU A 381 -38.22 17.66 39.47
CA LEU A 381 -39.46 18.36 39.80
C LEU A 381 -40.15 18.89 38.56
N LEU A 382 -41.47 18.95 38.64
CA LEU A 382 -42.34 19.69 37.73
C LEU A 382 -43.20 20.66 38.54
N SER A 383 -43.21 21.93 38.17
CA SER A 383 -43.96 22.93 38.93
C SER A 383 -45.48 22.83 38.70
N ARG A 384 -46.27 23.41 39.59
CA ARG A 384 -47.68 23.75 39.31
C ARG A 384 -47.77 24.88 38.25
N ASN A 385 -48.98 25.17 37.79
CA ASN A 385 -49.24 26.23 36.81
C ASN A 385 -49.15 27.60 37.51
N PHE A 386 -48.36 28.51 36.93
CA PHE A 386 -48.27 29.90 37.34
C PHE A 386 -49.01 30.81 36.35
N ALA A 387 -49.58 31.89 36.87
CA ALA A 387 -50.34 32.87 36.08
C ALA A 387 -49.46 33.63 35.06
N ASP A 388 -48.18 33.84 35.38
CA ASP A 388 -47.23 34.50 34.50
C ASP A 388 -45.79 33.98 34.74
N GLY A 389 -44.89 34.30 33.81
CA GLY A 389 -43.48 33.90 33.90
C GLY A 389 -42.72 34.56 35.05
N LYS A 390 -43.21 35.69 35.58
CA LYS A 390 -42.59 36.39 36.72
C LYS A 390 -42.83 35.60 38.02
N ALA A 391 -44.03 35.07 38.22
CA ALA A 391 -44.37 34.20 39.34
C ALA A 391 -43.59 32.88 39.29
N ALA A 392 -43.49 32.24 38.13
CA ALA A 392 -42.67 31.04 37.95
C ALA A 392 -41.17 31.29 38.23
N GLY A 393 -40.65 32.45 37.78
CA GLY A 393 -39.28 32.87 38.04
C GLY A 393 -39.00 33.19 39.51
N ALA A 394 -39.97 33.78 40.22
CA ALA A 394 -39.85 34.05 41.66
C ALA A 394 -39.76 32.75 42.47
N ALA A 395 -40.61 31.76 42.16
CA ALA A 395 -40.56 30.44 42.79
C ALA A 395 -39.23 29.72 42.53
N THR A 396 -38.72 29.77 41.29
CA THR A 396 -37.40 29.22 40.95
C THR A 396 -36.28 29.86 41.78
N LYS A 397 -36.29 31.20 41.90
CA LYS A 397 -35.29 31.94 42.68
C LYS A 397 -35.33 31.61 44.16
N GLN A 398 -36.52 31.41 44.73
CA GLN A 398 -36.68 31.01 46.13
C GLN A 398 -36.23 29.56 46.37
N LEU A 399 -36.45 28.65 45.43
CA LEU A 399 -35.87 27.30 45.52
C LEU A 399 -34.33 27.29 45.44
N GLN A 400 -33.73 28.31 44.83
CA GLN A 400 -32.29 28.46 44.68
C GLN A 400 -31.66 29.36 45.77
N SER A 401 -32.42 29.84 46.76
CA SER A 401 -31.89 30.77 47.78
C SER A 401 -30.94 30.09 48.78
N GLY A 402 -30.96 28.75 48.85
CA GLY A 402 -30.23 27.97 49.86
C GLY A 402 -30.99 27.83 51.18
N ASP A 403 -32.24 28.30 51.26
CA ASP A 403 -33.10 28.11 52.42
C ASP A 403 -33.49 26.63 52.59
N ALA A 404 -33.91 26.25 53.81
CA ALA A 404 -34.35 24.90 54.10
C ALA A 404 -35.58 24.53 53.23
N LEU A 405 -35.44 23.44 52.47
CA LEU A 405 -36.47 22.97 51.55
C LEU A 405 -37.60 22.24 52.30
N ASP A 406 -38.85 22.72 52.20
CA ASP A 406 -40.05 22.00 52.67
C ASP A 406 -40.44 20.93 51.65
N VAL A 407 -40.00 19.69 51.91
CA VAL A 407 -40.33 18.50 51.10
C VAL A 407 -41.29 17.62 51.87
N ARG A 408 -42.43 17.30 51.25
CA ARG A 408 -43.48 16.43 51.83
C ARG A 408 -43.68 15.19 50.97
N THR A 409 -43.47 14.02 51.57
CA THR A 409 -43.58 12.72 50.91
C THR A 409 -45.02 12.22 50.87
N HIS A 410 -45.43 11.63 49.75
CA HIS A 410 -46.73 11.01 49.54
C HIS A 410 -46.55 9.64 48.88
N ALA A 411 -46.68 8.54 49.65
CA ALA A 411 -46.47 7.17 49.13
C ALA A 411 -45.23 7.06 48.23
N LEU A 412 -45.38 6.94 46.92
CA LEU A 412 -44.28 6.81 45.96
C LEU A 412 -43.90 8.13 45.26
N SER A 413 -44.25 9.30 45.79
CA SER A 413 -43.85 10.61 45.25
C SER A 413 -43.56 11.62 46.38
N PHE A 414 -43.15 12.82 46.02
CA PHE A 414 -43.00 13.93 46.97
C PHE A 414 -43.35 15.26 46.32
N SER A 415 -43.62 16.26 47.17
CA SER A 415 -43.98 17.62 46.78
C SER A 415 -43.09 18.62 47.50
N VAL A 416 -42.85 19.76 46.84
CA VAL A 416 -42.06 20.88 47.36
C VAL A 416 -42.97 22.07 47.59
N TRP A 417 -42.81 22.68 48.75
CA TRP A 417 -43.65 23.75 49.24
C TRP A 417 -42.84 25.02 49.47
N LEU A 418 -43.43 26.17 49.12
CA LEU A 418 -42.92 27.49 49.44
C LEU A 418 -44.04 28.29 50.12
N ASP A 419 -43.74 28.90 51.26
CA ASP A 419 -44.66 29.75 52.02
C ASP A 419 -46.04 29.11 52.28
N GLY A 420 -46.05 27.78 52.51
CA GLY A 420 -47.25 27.02 52.81
C GLY A 420 -48.10 26.63 51.58
N ALA A 421 -47.62 26.89 50.36
CA ALA A 421 -48.24 26.46 49.11
C ALA A 421 -47.38 25.44 48.37
N GLU A 422 -48.01 24.43 47.77
CA GLU A 422 -47.34 23.45 46.93
C GLU A 422 -46.93 24.08 45.60
N VAL A 423 -45.63 24.07 45.30
CA VAL A 423 -45.09 24.73 44.09
C VAL A 423 -44.63 23.75 43.02
N ALA A 424 -44.24 22.54 43.40
CA ALA A 424 -43.79 21.51 42.47
C ALA A 424 -43.93 20.11 43.06
N ASP A 425 -44.04 19.11 42.20
CA ASP A 425 -44.12 17.70 42.56
C ASP A 425 -43.16 16.84 41.73
N SER A 426 -42.79 15.69 42.29
CA SER A 426 -42.02 14.66 41.60
C SER A 426 -42.93 13.76 40.77
N ALA A 427 -42.33 12.99 39.86
CA ALA A 427 -43.00 11.81 39.32
C ALA A 427 -43.22 10.75 40.43
N GLU A 428 -44.02 9.73 40.12
CA GLU A 428 -44.19 8.54 40.97
C GLU A 428 -43.01 7.57 40.75
N PHE A 429 -42.47 7.03 41.84
CA PHE A 429 -41.31 6.14 41.88
C PHE A 429 -41.73 4.67 42.08
N SER A 430 -40.83 3.72 41.84
CA SER A 430 -41.12 2.28 41.98
C SER A 430 -41.18 1.80 43.44
N ASP A 431 -40.46 2.47 44.33
CA ASP A 431 -40.26 2.11 45.73
C ASP A 431 -39.80 3.31 46.57
N ASP A 432 -39.89 3.17 47.90
CA ASP A 432 -39.49 4.21 48.86
C ASP A 432 -38.01 4.59 48.73
N ALA A 433 -37.13 3.63 48.41
CA ALA A 433 -35.69 3.89 48.29
C ALA A 433 -35.36 4.81 47.10
N SER A 434 -36.04 4.61 45.97
CA SER A 434 -35.90 5.43 44.78
C SER A 434 -36.46 6.83 44.99
N ARG A 435 -37.60 6.96 45.70
CA ARG A 435 -38.15 8.25 46.11
C ARG A 435 -37.17 9.00 47.01
N ASP A 436 -36.62 8.34 48.03
CA ASP A 436 -35.73 8.98 49.00
C ASP A 436 -34.39 9.39 48.35
N ALA A 437 -33.88 8.59 47.41
CA ALA A 437 -32.72 8.96 46.59
C ALA A 437 -32.99 10.21 45.73
N ALA A 438 -34.19 10.33 45.16
CA ALA A 438 -34.57 11.51 44.37
C ALA A 438 -34.74 12.78 45.24
N ILE A 439 -35.20 12.65 46.48
CA ILE A 439 -35.23 13.77 47.45
C ILE A 439 -33.81 14.25 47.76
N GLU A 440 -32.85 13.33 47.90
CA GLU A 440 -31.46 13.71 48.15
C GLU A 440 -30.82 14.36 46.92
N ALA A 441 -31.08 13.82 45.72
CA ALA A 441 -30.65 14.43 44.45
C ALA A 441 -31.22 15.85 44.29
N LEU A 442 -32.47 16.07 44.71
CA LEU A 442 -33.09 17.39 44.73
C LEU A 442 -32.37 18.37 45.66
N ARG A 443 -32.03 17.95 46.88
CA ARG A 443 -31.27 18.81 47.82
C ARG A 443 -29.91 19.19 47.26
N VAL A 444 -29.19 18.22 46.68
CA VAL A 444 -27.90 18.46 46.02
C VAL A 444 -28.06 19.43 44.84
N ALA A 445 -29.11 19.25 44.02
CA ALA A 445 -29.38 20.11 42.86
C ALA A 445 -29.70 21.57 43.22
N LEU A 446 -30.26 21.82 44.41
CA LEU A 446 -30.65 23.14 44.89
C LEU A 446 -29.62 23.77 45.85
N THR A 447 -28.56 23.05 46.20
CA THR A 447 -27.47 23.61 47.00
C THR A 447 -26.76 24.70 46.19
N PRO A 448 -26.63 25.93 46.71
CA PRO A 448 -25.90 26.99 46.02
C PRO A 448 -24.46 26.55 45.74
N ILE A 449 -24.00 26.75 44.50
CA ILE A 449 -22.59 26.55 44.16
C ILE A 449 -21.84 27.72 44.78
N GLU A 450 -21.03 27.48 45.82
CA GLU A 450 -20.03 28.46 46.28
C GLU A 450 -18.98 28.61 45.15
N ASP A 451 -18.83 29.83 44.63
CA ASP A 451 -17.81 30.19 43.64
C ASP A 451 -16.38 30.11 44.21
#